data_AF-A0AAV5LPR5-F1
#
_entry.id   AF-A0AAV5LPR5-F1
#
_cell.length_a   1.000
_cell.length_b   1.000
_cell.length_c   1.000
_cell.angle_alpha   90.00
_cell.angle_beta   90.00
_cell.angle_gamma   90.00
#
_symmetry.space_group_name_H-M   'P 1'
#
loop_
_entity.id
_entity.type
_entity.pdbx_description
1 polymer ?
#
loop_
_entity_poly.entity_id
_entity_poly.type
_entity_poly.pdbx_seq_one_letter_code
_entity_poly.pdbx_strand_id
1 'polypeptide(L)'
;MSTLAGHSVSPAKARLRGVVFDMDGTLTVPVIDFPAMYCSVLGENEYNRVKAENPSGIDILHHIEKWSPEKQKKAYQIIADFERQGLERLQIMPGAAELCGFLDSKKIR
;
A
#
# COMPACT_ATOMS: atom_id res chain seq x y z
N MET A 1 -60.09 -5.49 4.50
CA MET A 1 -59.03 -6.50 4.62
C MET A 1 -57.74 -5.87 4.10
N SER A 2 -56.99 -5.16 4.96
CA SER A 2 -55.75 -4.47 4.56
C SER A 2 -54.55 -5.32 4.99
N THR A 3 -53.75 -5.74 4.03
CA THR A 3 -52.61 -6.64 4.23
C THR A 3 -51.43 -5.84 4.80
N LEU A 4 -50.92 -6.26 5.97
CA LEU A 4 -49.71 -5.69 6.57
C LEU A 4 -48.49 -6.07 5.72
N ALA A 5 -47.79 -5.06 5.19
CA ALA A 5 -46.51 -5.24 4.52
C ALA A 5 -45.46 -5.71 5.53
N GLY A 6 -44.86 -6.88 5.27
CA GLY A 6 -43.76 -7.42 6.05
C GLY A 6 -42.53 -6.51 5.95
N HIS A 7 -42.00 -6.12 7.11
CA HIS A 7 -40.69 -5.47 7.17
C HIS A 7 -39.63 -6.49 6.76
N SER A 8 -38.86 -6.18 5.70
CA SER A 8 -37.66 -6.93 5.37
C SER A 8 -36.63 -6.70 6.46
N VAL A 9 -36.34 -7.73 7.25
CA VAL A 9 -35.26 -7.70 8.24
C VAL A 9 -33.95 -7.58 7.48
N SER A 10 -33.30 -6.42 7.56
CA SER A 10 -31.96 -6.25 7.01
C SER A 10 -31.05 -7.28 7.68
N PRO A 11 -30.22 -8.03 6.93
CA PRO A 11 -29.33 -9.01 7.54
C PRO A 11 -28.45 -8.32 8.57
N ALA A 12 -28.34 -8.93 9.76
CA ALA A 12 -27.51 -8.40 10.83
C ALA A 12 -26.07 -8.21 10.29
N LYS A 13 -25.54 -6.99 10.41
CA LYS A 13 -24.18 -6.67 9.94
C LYS A 13 -23.19 -7.61 10.63
N ALA A 14 -22.31 -8.22 9.84
CA ALA A 14 -21.27 -9.10 10.34
C ALA A 14 -20.39 -8.37 11.37
N ARG A 15 -20.04 -9.05 12.46
CA ARG A 15 -19.19 -8.48 13.51
C ARG A 15 -17.74 -8.48 13.06
N LEU A 16 -17.13 -7.28 12.98
CA LEU A 16 -15.70 -7.12 12.74
C LEU A 16 -14.89 -7.77 13.88
N ARG A 17 -13.92 -8.62 13.52
CA ARG A 17 -13.09 -9.36 14.48
C ARG A 17 -11.66 -8.86 14.53
N GLY A 18 -11.16 -8.35 13.41
CA GLY A 18 -9.88 -7.70 13.32
C GLY A 18 -9.70 -6.94 12.02
N VAL A 19 -8.64 -6.14 11.95
CA VAL A 19 -8.29 -5.30 10.81
C VAL A 19 -6.80 -5.47 10.51
N VAL A 20 -6.47 -5.58 9.22
CA VAL A 20 -5.08 -5.47 8.75
C VAL A 20 -5.01 -4.19 7.95
N PHE A 21 -4.06 -3.33 8.32
CA PHE A 21 -3.78 -2.11 7.59
C PHE A 21 -2.54 -2.32 6.73
N ASP A 22 -2.60 -1.81 5.51
CA ASP A 22 -1.38 -1.48 4.78
C ASP A 22 -0.61 -0.36 5.50
N MET A 23 0.66 -0.19 5.19
CA MET A 23 1.50 0.83 5.82
C MET A 23 1.47 2.13 5.02
N ASP A 24 2.10 2.13 3.84
CA ASP A 24 2.35 3.34 3.06
C ASP A 24 1.09 3.85 2.37
N GLY A 25 0.75 5.11 2.63
CA GLY A 25 -0.50 5.70 2.15
C GLY A 25 -1.76 5.29 2.92
N THR A 26 -1.61 4.45 3.95
CA THR A 26 -2.71 4.07 4.85
C THR A 26 -2.42 4.50 6.28
N LEU A 27 -1.40 3.94 6.93
CA LEU A 27 -0.97 4.31 8.29
C LEU A 27 0.07 5.43 8.29
N THR A 28 0.86 5.53 7.23
CA THR A 28 1.84 6.60 7.01
C THR A 28 1.46 7.43 5.80
N VAL A 29 1.79 8.72 5.83
CA VAL A 29 1.72 9.57 4.64
C VAL A 29 2.71 9.01 3.60
N PRO A 30 2.32 8.86 2.32
CA PRO A 30 3.25 8.39 1.29
C PRO A 30 4.44 9.35 1.17
N VAL A 31 5.65 8.85 1.42
CA VAL A 31 6.89 9.65 1.43
C VAL A 31 7.92 9.15 0.40
N ILE A 32 7.75 7.93 -0.09
CA ILE A 32 8.57 7.36 -1.17
C ILE A 32 7.93 7.72 -2.50
N ASP A 33 8.71 8.39 -3.36
CA ASP A 33 8.34 8.60 -4.76
C ASP A 33 8.63 7.32 -5.57
N PHE A 34 7.67 6.38 -5.51
CA PHE A 34 7.75 5.12 -6.24
C PHE A 34 7.94 5.32 -7.76
N PRO A 35 7.24 6.24 -8.45
CA PRO A 35 7.52 6.55 -9.85
C PRO A 35 8.97 6.94 -10.13
N ALA A 36 9.55 7.84 -9.34
CA ALA A 36 10.95 8.24 -9.50
C ALA A 36 11.91 7.08 -9.19
N MET A 37 11.61 6.26 -8.18
CA MET A 37 12.38 5.06 -7.86
C MET A 37 12.37 4.05 -9.01
N TYR A 38 11.19 3.74 -9.56
CA TYR A 38 11.05 2.82 -10.69
C TYR A 38 11.78 3.33 -11.93
N CYS A 39 11.65 4.62 -12.23
CA CYS A 39 12.38 5.25 -13.32
C CYS A 39 13.90 5.19 -13.10
N SER A 40 14.37 5.40 -11.86
CA SER A 40 15.80 5.32 -11.51
C SER A 40 16.37 3.89 -11.62
N VAL A 41 15.57 2.87 -11.29
CA VAL A 41 15.98 1.47 -11.37
C VAL A 41 15.94 0.95 -12.81
N LEU A 42 14.82 1.16 -13.53
CA LEU A 42 14.56 0.58 -14.84
C LEU A 42 15.11 1.43 -16.00
N GLY A 43 15.22 2.74 -15.79
CA GLY A 43 15.34 3.73 -16.86
C GLY A 43 13.98 4.09 -17.46
N GLU A 44 13.88 5.28 -18.04
CA GLU A 44 12.61 5.87 -18.50
C GLU A 44 11.86 5.00 -19.53
N ASN A 45 12.57 4.48 -20.54
CA ASN A 45 11.96 3.67 -21.59
C ASN A 45 11.38 2.36 -21.06
N GLU A 46 12.13 1.66 -20.22
CA GLU A 46 11.70 0.39 -19.63
C GLU A 46 10.57 0.63 -18.62
N TYR A 47 10.69 1.67 -17.79
CA TYR A 47 9.63 2.07 -16.87
C TYR A 47 8.31 2.32 -17.59
N ASN A 48 8.32 3.08 -18.70
CA ASN A 48 7.11 3.36 -19.48
C ASN A 48 6.51 2.08 -20.08
N ARG A 49 7.34 1.15 -20.58
CA ARG A 49 6.87 -0.14 -21.10
C ARG A 49 6.21 -0.98 -20.00
N VAL A 50 6.93 -1.20 -18.89
CA VAL A 50 6.45 -2.02 -17.76
C VAL A 50 5.18 -1.44 -17.15
N LYS A 51 5.10 -0.11 -17.02
CA LYS A 51 3.89 0.58 -16.52
C LYS A 51 2.68 0.38 -17.44
N ALA A 52 2.87 0.43 -18.75
CA ALA A 52 1.78 0.21 -19.71
C ALA A 52 1.27 -1.24 -19.67
N GLU A 53 2.16 -2.20 -19.45
CA GLU A 53 1.83 -3.62 -19.32
C GLU A 53 1.19 -3.97 -17.97
N ASN A 54 1.45 -3.18 -16.92
CA ASN A 54 1.02 -3.45 -15.55
C ASN A 54 0.23 -2.28 -14.96
N PRO A 55 -1.04 -2.07 -15.37
CA PRO A 55 -1.85 -0.93 -14.92
C PRO A 55 -2.19 -0.97 -13.42
N SER A 56 -2.09 -2.15 -12.78
CA SER A 56 -2.32 -2.33 -11.34
C SER A 56 -1.10 -2.01 -10.47
N GLY A 57 0.05 -1.69 -11.06
CA GLY A 57 1.29 -1.42 -10.34
C GLY A 57 2.43 -2.34 -10.76
N ILE A 58 3.66 -1.96 -10.40
CA ILE A 58 4.89 -2.66 -10.78
C ILE A 58 5.46 -3.35 -9.54
N ASP A 59 5.64 -4.66 -9.60
CA ASP A 59 6.50 -5.38 -8.65
C ASP A 59 7.96 -5.24 -9.09
N ILE A 60 8.62 -4.20 -8.58
CA ILE A 60 10.00 -3.88 -8.96
C ILE A 60 10.98 -4.97 -8.51
N LEU A 61 10.74 -5.61 -7.37
CA LEU A 61 11.64 -6.63 -6.82
C LEU A 61 11.60 -7.89 -7.67
N HIS A 62 10.41 -8.34 -8.05
CA HIS A 62 10.27 -9.45 -8.98
C HIS A 62 10.86 -9.13 -10.36
N HIS A 63 10.74 -7.88 -10.82
CA HIS A 63 11.29 -7.47 -12.11
C HIS A 63 12.83 -7.55 -12.14
N ILE A 64 13.51 -7.15 -11.06
CA ILE A 64 14.98 -7.16 -10.99
C ILE A 64 15.56 -8.53 -10.57
N GLU A 65 14.76 -9.45 -10.06
CA GLU A 65 15.20 -10.78 -9.55
C GLU A 65 16.02 -11.59 -10.56
N LYS A 66 15.75 -11.40 -11.86
CA LYS A 66 16.43 -12.14 -12.95
C LYS A 66 17.57 -11.37 -13.60
N TRP A 67 17.90 -10.17 -13.11
CA TRP A 67 19.00 -9.37 -13.66
C TRP A 67 20.37 -9.96 -13.29
N SER A 68 21.43 -9.50 -13.95
CA SER A 68 22.78 -9.89 -13.53
C SER A 68 23.08 -9.40 -12.11
N PRO A 69 23.94 -10.09 -11.35
CA PRO A 69 24.25 -9.72 -9.96
C PRO A 69 24.68 -8.25 -9.78
N GLU A 70 25.45 -7.71 -10.73
CA GLU A 70 25.92 -6.32 -10.70
C GLU A 70 24.76 -5.34 -10.88
N LYS A 71 23.82 -5.65 -11.78
CA LYS A 71 22.62 -4.84 -12.01
C LYS A 71 21.67 -4.91 -10.83
N GLN A 72 21.48 -6.10 -10.25
CA GLN A 72 20.69 -6.26 -9.03
C GLN A 72 21.25 -5.43 -7.88
N LYS A 73 22.56 -5.53 -7.63
CA LYS A 73 23.23 -4.76 -6.58
C LYS A 73 23.01 -3.25 -6.75
N LYS A 74 23.13 -2.75 -7.99
CA LYS A 74 22.85 -1.34 -8.28
C LYS A 74 21.38 -0.97 -8.06
N ALA A 75 20.45 -1.83 -8.48
CA ALA A 75 19.02 -1.62 -8.27
C ALA A 75 18.64 -1.57 -6.78
N TYR A 76 19.13 -2.53 -5.99
CA TYR A 76 18.92 -2.54 -4.53
C TYR A 76 19.53 -1.33 -3.84
N GLN A 77 20.69 -0.85 -4.30
CA GLN A 77 21.28 0.38 -3.76
C GLN A 77 20.38 1.60 -4.00
N ILE A 78 19.83 1.73 -5.22
CA ILE A 78 18.89 2.81 -5.55
C ILE A 78 17.64 2.71 -4.66
N ILE A 79 17.04 1.52 -4.55
CA ILE A 79 15.86 1.29 -3.71
C ILE A 79 16.14 1.69 -2.25
N ALA A 80 17.25 1.21 -1.68
CA ALA A 80 17.64 1.53 -0.32
C ALA A 80 17.86 3.04 -0.10
N ASP A 81 18.37 3.76 -1.11
CA ASP A 81 18.53 5.22 -1.05
C ASP A 81 17.19 5.96 -1.04
N PHE A 82 16.18 5.48 -1.77
CA PHE A 82 14.81 6.00 -1.72
C PHE A 82 14.12 5.65 -0.40
N GLU A 83 14.28 4.42 0.11
CA GLU A 83 13.74 4.00 1.41
C GLU A 83 14.31 4.83 2.56
N ARG A 84 15.63 5.09 2.55
CA ARG A 84 16.27 5.95 3.55
C ARG A 84 15.71 7.37 3.53
N GLN A 85 15.52 7.95 2.35
CA GLN A 85 14.89 9.27 2.21
C GLN A 85 13.44 9.28 2.68
N GLY A 86 12.69 8.21 2.42
CA GLY A 86 11.33 8.01 2.92
C GLY A 86 11.30 7.97 4.44
N LEU A 87 12.19 7.20 5.06
CA LEU A 87 12.29 7.08 6.51
C LEU A 87 12.56 8.43 7.19
N GLU A 88 13.46 9.25 6.63
CA GLU A 88 13.78 10.59 7.13
C GLU A 88 12.55 11.55 7.11
N ARG A 89 11.59 11.29 6.22
CA ARG A 89 10.38 12.12 6.02
C ARG A 89 9.11 11.49 6.59
N LEU A 90 9.23 10.36 7.28
CA LEU A 90 8.08 9.56 7.72
C LEU A 90 7.15 10.38 8.60
N GLN A 91 5.86 10.32 8.27
CA GLN A 91 4.79 10.95 9.03
C GLN A 91 3.63 9.97 9.17
N ILE A 92 3.04 9.95 10.37
CA ILE A 92 1.82 9.17 10.62
C ILE A 92 0.65 9.84 9.89
N MET A 93 -0.20 9.03 9.26
CA MET A 93 -1.41 9.52 8.60
C MET A 93 -2.34 10.17 9.64
N PRO A 94 -2.85 11.38 9.40
CA PRO A 94 -3.82 12.01 10.30
C PRO A 94 -5.02 11.09 10.57
N GLY A 95 -5.39 10.90 11.84
CA GLY A 95 -6.48 10.02 12.23
C GLY A 95 -6.08 8.56 12.45
N ALA A 96 -4.88 8.13 12.02
CA ALA A 96 -4.47 6.73 12.17
C ALA A 96 -4.29 6.35 13.65
N ALA A 97 -3.66 7.21 14.45
CA ALA A 97 -3.47 6.96 15.88
C ALA A 97 -4.81 6.89 16.63
N GLU A 98 -5.74 7.78 16.30
CA GLU A 98 -7.08 7.84 16.89
C GLU A 98 -7.91 6.60 16.50
N LEU A 99 -7.84 6.18 15.23
CA LEU A 99 -8.51 4.98 14.75
C LEU A 99 -7.95 3.72 15.43
N CYS A 100 -6.62 3.57 15.49
CA CYS A 100 -5.98 2.45 16.17
C CYS A 100 -6.38 2.41 17.66
N GLY A 101 -6.32 3.55 18.36
CA GLY A 101 -6.76 3.64 19.75
C GLY A 101 -8.25 3.30 19.94
N PHE A 102 -9.10 3.68 18.99
CA PHE A 102 -10.51 3.28 18.99
C PHE A 102 -10.68 1.77 18.83
N LEU A 103 -10.01 1.15 17.86
CA LEU A 103 -10.09 -0.30 17.63
C LEU A 103 -9.58 -1.10 18.84
N ASP A 104 -8.48 -0.65 19.44
CA ASP A 104 -7.92 -1.21 20.68
C ASP A 104 -8.93 -1.12 21.82
N SER A 105 -9.59 0.04 22.01
CA SER A 105 -10.63 0.21 23.03
C SER A 105 -11.83 -0.74 22.86
N LYS A 106 -12.08 -1.18 21.62
CA LYS A 106 -13.13 -2.14 21.28
C LYS A 106 -12.65 -3.59 21.29
N LYS A 107 -11.37 -3.84 21.62
CA LYS A 107 -10.72 -5.16 21.61
C LYS A 107 -10.86 -5.84 20.24
N ILE A 108 -10.78 -5.04 19.17
CA ILE A 108 -10.71 -5.51 17.79
C ILE A 108 -9.24 -5.74 17.48
N ARG A 109 -8.91 -6.94 16.96
CA ARG A 109 -7.53 -7.35 16.70
C ARG A 109 -6.91 -6.63 15.50
#